data_AF-A0A1Y2TPR7-F1
#
_entry.id   AF-A0A1Y2TPR7-F1
#
_cell.length_a   1.000
_cell.length_b   1.000
_cell.length_c   1.000
_cell.angle_alpha   90.00
_cell.angle_beta   90.00
_cell.angle_gamma   90.00
#
_symmetry.space_group_name_H-M   'P 1'
#
loop_
_entity.id
_entity.type
_entity.pdbx_description
1 polymer ?
#
loop_
_entity_poly.entity_id
_entity_poly.type
_entity_poly.pdbx_seq_one_letter_code
_entity_poly.pdbx_strand_id
1 'polypeptide(L)'
;MKLSNIGATAVLASVASGHTIFCQLKTNEKTYPVSYAIRTPSYDGPQTDVSGSNLACNGPPNPTTPSDKIINVKAGETVSAIWRHTLQSGANDVMDPGHKGPVMAYLKKVSDATKDSGVGGGWFKIQEEGYSNGKWGTDNVINNGGNQQIKIPECIEDGQYLLRAEMIALHGARSVNGAQLYMECAQINVTGGKATKKPSTSSIPGIYKSNDPGLLIDIYNKPPGTSSPYKIPGPSVFTC
;
A
#
# COMPACT_ATOMS: atom_id res chain seq x y z
N MET A 1 -3.37 -64.62 -3.38
CA MET A 1 -2.18 -63.75 -3.55
C MET A 1 -2.67 -62.31 -3.45
N LYS A 2 -2.09 -61.51 -2.55
CA LYS A 2 -2.63 -60.22 -2.07
C LYS A 2 -2.59 -59.14 -3.16
N LEU A 3 -3.71 -58.45 -3.39
CA LEU A 3 -3.80 -57.23 -4.19
C LEU A 3 -3.30 -56.05 -3.36
N SER A 4 -2.15 -55.50 -3.74
CA SER A 4 -1.58 -54.30 -3.14
C SER A 4 -2.18 -53.06 -3.80
N ASN A 5 -3.12 -52.40 -3.12
CA ASN A 5 -3.62 -51.09 -3.52
C ASN A 5 -2.54 -50.03 -3.24
N ILE A 6 -1.95 -49.47 -4.28
CA ILE A 6 -1.07 -48.29 -4.19
C ILE A 6 -1.98 -47.07 -4.07
N GLY A 7 -2.15 -46.55 -2.85
CA GLY A 7 -2.83 -45.29 -2.61
C GLY A 7 -1.99 -44.11 -3.10
N ALA A 8 -2.50 -43.34 -4.04
CA ALA A 8 -1.89 -42.08 -4.46
C ALA A 8 -2.18 -40.99 -3.41
N THR A 9 -1.16 -40.59 -2.65
CA THR A 9 -1.23 -39.42 -1.77
C THR A 9 -1.09 -38.16 -2.61
N ALA A 10 -2.18 -37.43 -2.83
CA ALA A 10 -2.13 -36.11 -3.44
C ALA A 10 -1.50 -35.11 -2.44
N VAL A 11 -0.28 -34.65 -2.73
CA VAL A 11 0.33 -33.52 -2.02
C VAL A 11 -0.38 -32.25 -2.50
N LEU A 12 -1.25 -31.69 -1.67
CA LEU A 12 -1.78 -30.35 -1.87
C LEU A 12 -0.63 -29.36 -1.64
N ALA A 13 -0.06 -28.83 -2.71
CA ALA A 13 0.85 -27.69 -2.63
C ALA A 13 0.04 -26.47 -2.15
N SER A 14 0.23 -26.06 -0.90
CA SER A 14 -0.27 -24.78 -0.43
C SER A 14 0.43 -23.68 -1.21
N VAL A 15 -0.31 -22.95 -2.06
CA VAL A 15 0.18 -21.69 -2.63
C VAL A 15 0.30 -20.70 -1.48
N ALA A 16 1.52 -20.56 -0.95
CA ALA A 16 1.80 -19.56 0.08
C ALA A 16 1.79 -18.19 -0.60
N SER A 17 0.80 -17.39 -0.21
CA SER A 17 0.56 -16.03 -0.68
C SER A 17 1.62 -15.09 -0.14
N GLY A 18 2.84 -15.08 -0.69
CA GLY A 18 3.94 -14.34 -0.08
C GLY A 18 3.74 -12.82 -0.08
N HIS A 19 3.33 -12.26 -1.22
CA HIS A 19 3.46 -10.84 -1.52
C HIS A 19 2.11 -10.22 -1.93
N THR A 20 2.04 -8.93 -2.29
CA THR A 20 0.76 -8.24 -2.48
C THR A 20 0.80 -7.10 -3.52
N ILE A 21 -0.37 -6.77 -4.06
CA ILE A 21 -0.64 -5.68 -4.99
C ILE A 21 -1.92 -4.95 -4.56
N PHE A 22 -1.89 -3.62 -4.51
CA PHE A 22 -3.10 -2.79 -4.49
C PHE A 22 -3.71 -2.77 -5.89
N CYS A 23 -4.78 -3.52 -6.09
CA CYS A 23 -5.28 -3.84 -7.43
C CYS A 23 -6.67 -3.28 -7.76
N GLN A 24 -7.46 -2.87 -6.77
CA GLN A 24 -8.79 -2.26 -6.96
C GLN A 24 -9.04 -1.15 -5.97
N LEU A 25 -9.75 -0.10 -6.39
CA LEU A 25 -10.23 0.96 -5.50
C LEU A 25 -11.75 0.84 -5.37
N LYS A 26 -12.24 0.90 -4.12
CA LYS A 26 -13.66 1.00 -3.82
C LYS A 26 -13.97 2.39 -3.28
N THR A 27 -15.01 3.01 -3.84
CA THR A 27 -15.61 4.27 -3.39
C THR A 27 -16.97 3.97 -2.76
N ASN A 28 -17.68 5.00 -2.28
CA ASN A 28 -19.06 4.81 -1.83
C ASN A 28 -20.02 4.39 -2.96
N GLU A 29 -19.68 4.70 -4.22
CA GLU A 29 -20.54 4.38 -5.36
C GLU A 29 -20.39 2.92 -5.77
N LYS A 30 -19.16 2.42 -5.85
CA LYS A 30 -18.85 1.06 -6.32
C LYS A 30 -17.41 0.64 -6.03
N THR A 31 -17.17 -0.66 -6.17
CA THR A 31 -15.84 -1.23 -6.38
C THR A 31 -15.50 -1.20 -7.86
N TYR A 32 -14.38 -0.59 -8.23
CA TYR A 32 -13.90 -0.56 -9.62
C TYR A 32 -13.21 -1.88 -10.00
N PRO A 33 -13.22 -2.29 -11.29
CA PRO A 33 -12.53 -3.49 -11.75
C PRO A 33 -11.03 -3.48 -11.44
N VAL A 34 -10.42 -4.67 -11.42
CA VAL A 34 -8.96 -4.82 -11.26
C VAL A 34 -8.23 -3.94 -12.27
N SER A 35 -7.22 -3.21 -11.78
CA SER A 35 -6.36 -2.28 -12.55
C SER A 35 -7.08 -1.07 -13.17
N TYR A 36 -8.37 -0.86 -12.89
CA TYR A 36 -9.08 0.32 -13.37
C TYR A 36 -8.55 1.57 -12.67
N ALA A 37 -7.90 2.47 -13.43
CA ALA A 37 -7.27 3.70 -12.93
C ALA A 37 -6.13 3.47 -11.92
N ILE A 38 -5.60 2.26 -11.79
CA ILE A 38 -4.48 1.94 -10.90
C ILE A 38 -3.33 1.41 -11.74
N ARG A 39 -2.12 1.92 -11.48
CA ARG A 39 -0.90 1.53 -12.18
C ARG A 39 -0.33 0.25 -11.56
N THR A 40 -0.99 -0.87 -11.80
CA THR A 40 -0.62 -2.15 -11.21
C THR A 40 0.58 -2.79 -11.91
N PRO A 41 1.50 -3.42 -11.17
CA PRO A 41 2.44 -4.38 -11.75
C PRO A 41 1.75 -5.72 -12.02
N SER A 42 2.37 -6.56 -12.84
CA SER A 42 1.94 -7.96 -13.02
C SER A 42 2.60 -8.92 -12.02
N TYR A 43 3.78 -8.56 -11.53
CA TYR A 43 4.50 -9.26 -10.47
C TYR A 43 4.34 -8.53 -9.14
N ASP A 44 4.10 -9.27 -8.07
CA ASP A 44 3.76 -8.79 -6.74
C ASP A 44 4.98 -8.55 -5.84
N GLY A 45 6.19 -8.61 -6.38
CA GLY A 45 7.42 -8.37 -5.63
C GLY A 45 7.53 -6.96 -5.04
N PRO A 46 8.37 -6.76 -4.01
CA PRO A 46 8.49 -5.48 -3.33
C PRO A 46 9.48 -4.55 -4.02
N GLN A 47 9.40 -3.26 -3.67
CA GLN A 47 10.54 -2.35 -3.73
C GLN A 47 11.32 -2.43 -2.41
N THR A 48 12.65 -2.31 -2.45
CA THR A 48 13.51 -2.30 -1.25
C THR A 48 14.48 -1.12 -1.21
N ASP A 49 14.79 -0.51 -2.37
CA ASP A 49 15.58 0.71 -2.46
C ASP A 49 14.69 1.95 -2.26
N VAL A 50 14.79 2.55 -1.08
CA VAL A 50 14.03 3.76 -0.72
C VAL A 50 14.55 5.06 -1.36
N SER A 51 15.71 5.01 -2.01
CA SER A 51 16.28 6.15 -2.72
C SER A 51 15.90 6.19 -4.20
N GLY A 52 15.37 5.07 -4.73
CA GLY A 52 14.98 4.92 -6.12
C GLY A 52 13.66 5.61 -6.49
N SER A 53 13.53 6.03 -7.74
CA SER A 53 12.30 6.64 -8.27
C SER A 53 11.07 5.74 -8.18
N ASN A 54 11.28 4.41 -8.23
CA ASN A 54 10.22 3.41 -8.22
C ASN A 54 9.51 3.33 -6.86
N LEU A 55 10.05 3.97 -5.81
CA LEU A 55 9.36 4.12 -4.53
C LEU A 55 8.07 4.95 -4.65
N ALA A 56 7.96 5.83 -5.66
CA ALA A 56 6.80 6.69 -5.82
C ALA A 56 5.52 5.90 -6.15
N CYS A 57 5.53 5.13 -7.23
CA CYS A 57 4.34 4.46 -7.76
C CYS A 57 4.64 3.05 -8.32
N ASN A 58 5.60 2.34 -7.72
CA ASN A 58 6.20 1.11 -8.26
C ASN A 58 6.95 1.34 -9.58
N GLY A 59 7.53 0.28 -10.13
CA GLY A 59 8.34 0.33 -11.34
C GLY A 59 9.37 -0.81 -11.37
N PRO A 60 10.34 -0.79 -12.29
CA PRO A 60 11.38 -1.83 -12.36
C PRO A 60 11.98 -2.18 -10.98
N PRO A 61 12.13 -3.47 -10.62
CA PRO A 61 12.01 -4.65 -11.47
C PRO A 61 10.57 -5.15 -11.70
N ASN A 62 9.56 -4.42 -11.23
CA ASN A 62 8.14 -4.75 -11.36
C ASN A 62 7.45 -3.74 -12.31
N PRO A 63 7.55 -3.91 -13.65
CA PRO A 63 6.93 -2.98 -14.59
C PRO A 63 5.43 -2.81 -14.33
N THR A 64 4.98 -1.57 -14.23
CA THR A 64 3.56 -1.22 -14.05
C THR A 64 2.85 -1.06 -15.38
N THR A 65 1.56 -1.37 -15.42
CA THR A 65 0.71 -1.13 -16.57
C THR A 65 0.09 0.28 -16.49
N PRO A 66 0.26 1.15 -17.51
CA PRO A 66 -0.41 2.44 -17.55
C PRO A 66 -1.94 2.31 -17.58
N SER A 67 -2.65 3.32 -17.07
CA SER A 67 -4.11 3.41 -17.18
C SER A 67 -4.52 4.79 -17.70
N ASP A 68 -5.45 4.84 -18.64
CA ASP A 68 -6.05 6.07 -19.18
C ASP A 68 -7.30 6.50 -18.40
N LYS A 69 -7.64 5.79 -17.31
CA LYS A 69 -8.86 6.00 -16.52
C LYS A 69 -8.60 6.85 -15.29
N ILE A 70 -9.63 7.55 -14.83
CA ILE A 70 -9.63 8.33 -13.59
C ILE A 70 -10.89 7.96 -12.80
N ILE A 71 -10.75 7.78 -11.49
CA ILE A 71 -11.87 7.54 -10.58
C ILE A 71 -12.31 8.86 -9.94
N ASN A 72 -13.60 9.18 -10.01
CA ASN A 72 -14.15 10.32 -9.27
C ASN A 72 -14.32 9.95 -7.80
N VAL A 73 -13.90 10.86 -6.92
CA VAL A 73 -13.96 10.69 -5.46
C VAL A 73 -14.45 12.00 -4.84
N LYS A 74 -15.33 11.91 -3.85
CA LYS A 74 -15.81 13.06 -3.08
C LYS A 74 -14.86 13.33 -1.92
N ALA A 75 -14.43 14.59 -1.78
CA ALA A 75 -13.69 15.00 -0.61
C ALA A 75 -14.51 14.71 0.67
N GLY A 76 -13.85 14.24 1.73
CA GLY A 76 -14.50 13.81 2.97
C GLY A 76 -14.98 12.35 2.99
N GLU A 77 -15.05 11.67 1.85
CA GLU A 77 -15.43 10.26 1.80
C GLU A 77 -14.28 9.32 2.19
N THR A 78 -14.62 8.09 2.59
CA THR A 78 -13.66 7.01 2.82
C THR A 78 -13.65 6.07 1.62
N VAL A 79 -12.50 5.95 0.96
CA VAL A 79 -12.25 4.94 -0.07
C VAL A 79 -11.57 3.71 0.55
N SER A 80 -11.64 2.57 -0.12
CA SER A 80 -10.92 1.35 0.26
C SER A 80 -9.95 0.95 -0.84
N ALA A 81 -8.64 1.01 -0.55
CA ALA A 81 -7.63 0.36 -1.38
C ALA A 81 -7.68 -1.14 -1.11
N ILE A 82 -7.95 -1.92 -2.16
CA ILE A 82 -8.14 -3.37 -2.07
C ILE A 82 -6.85 -4.06 -2.51
N TRP A 83 -6.27 -4.78 -1.57
CA TRP A 83 -5.02 -5.53 -1.70
C TRP A 83 -5.29 -7.01 -1.96
N ARG A 84 -4.49 -7.60 -2.85
CA ARG A 84 -4.56 -9.00 -3.26
C ARG A 84 -3.16 -9.53 -3.49
N HIS A 85 -2.97 -10.83 -3.32
CA HIS A 85 -1.69 -11.47 -3.61
C HIS A 85 -1.29 -11.29 -5.07
N THR A 86 -2.21 -11.66 -5.97
CA THR A 86 -2.07 -11.46 -7.41
C THR A 86 -3.29 -10.71 -7.96
N LEU A 87 -3.21 -10.29 -9.23
CA LEU A 87 -4.33 -9.64 -9.92
C LEU A 87 -5.56 -10.56 -10.10
N GLN A 88 -5.43 -11.87 -9.85
CA GLN A 88 -6.52 -12.85 -9.94
C GLN A 88 -6.98 -13.36 -8.57
N SER A 89 -6.31 -12.96 -7.49
CA SER A 89 -6.58 -13.45 -6.14
C SER A 89 -7.88 -12.91 -5.54
N GLY A 90 -8.47 -13.70 -4.65
CA GLY A 90 -9.71 -13.38 -3.93
C GLY A 90 -9.47 -12.70 -2.57
N ALA A 91 -10.55 -12.38 -1.86
CA ALA A 91 -10.47 -11.71 -0.55
C ALA A 91 -9.83 -12.56 0.57
N ASN A 92 -9.70 -13.87 0.37
CA ASN A 92 -9.00 -14.79 1.25
C ASN A 92 -7.50 -14.93 0.92
N ASP A 93 -7.00 -14.20 -0.09
CA ASP A 93 -5.65 -14.29 -0.61
C ASP A 93 -5.09 -12.87 -0.85
N VAL A 94 -4.62 -12.26 0.25
CA VAL A 94 -4.22 -10.85 0.32
C VAL A 94 -2.70 -10.68 0.35
N MET A 95 -2.07 -11.25 1.38
CA MET A 95 -0.63 -11.23 1.67
C MET A 95 -0.37 -12.24 2.80
N ASP A 96 0.86 -12.76 2.90
CA ASP A 96 1.23 -13.71 3.94
C ASP A 96 1.10 -13.04 5.34
N PRO A 97 0.44 -13.67 6.33
CA PRO A 97 0.30 -13.09 7.67
C PRO A 97 1.62 -12.79 8.40
N GLY A 98 2.74 -13.36 7.96
CA GLY A 98 4.08 -13.05 8.41
C GLY A 98 4.60 -11.67 7.94
N HIS A 99 3.97 -11.06 6.93
CA HIS A 99 4.29 -9.71 6.41
C HIS A 99 3.75 -8.61 7.32
N LYS A 100 4.23 -8.61 8.56
CA LYS A 100 3.89 -7.66 9.60
C LYS A 100 4.53 -6.30 9.32
N GLY A 101 3.74 -5.25 9.39
CA GLY A 101 4.24 -3.88 9.31
C GLY A 101 3.11 -2.85 9.11
N PRO A 102 3.45 -1.58 8.85
CA PRO A 102 2.47 -0.53 8.73
C PRO A 102 1.75 -0.56 7.38
N VAL A 103 0.61 0.14 7.33
CA VAL A 103 -0.01 0.58 6.08
C VAL A 103 -0.14 2.09 6.09
N MET A 104 0.05 2.72 4.93
CA MET A 104 -0.05 4.17 4.76
C MET A 104 -0.74 4.54 3.46
N ALA A 105 -1.23 5.77 3.37
CA ALA A 105 -1.67 6.35 2.12
C ALA A 105 -1.29 7.83 1.99
N TYR A 106 -1.00 8.24 0.76
CA TYR A 106 -0.56 9.58 0.41
C TYR A 106 -1.34 10.12 -0.79
N LEU A 107 -1.51 11.43 -0.84
CA LEU A 107 -2.02 12.13 -2.02
C LEU A 107 -0.94 13.03 -2.59
N LYS A 108 -0.95 13.19 -3.92
CA LYS A 108 -0.19 14.21 -4.66
C LYS A 108 -1.12 14.91 -5.63
N LYS A 109 -1.29 16.23 -5.49
CA LYS A 109 -2.02 17.04 -6.48
C LYS A 109 -1.25 17.05 -7.80
N VAL A 110 -1.94 16.82 -8.90
CA VAL A 110 -1.34 16.81 -10.24
C VAL A 110 -2.23 17.56 -11.23
N SER A 111 -1.65 17.97 -12.36
CA SER A 111 -2.39 18.58 -13.47
C SER A 111 -3.11 17.51 -14.30
N ASP A 112 -2.46 16.37 -14.54
CA ASP A 112 -2.98 15.23 -15.29
C ASP A 112 -2.54 13.92 -14.62
N ALA A 113 -3.46 13.25 -13.94
CA ALA A 113 -3.22 12.00 -13.21
C ALA A 113 -2.95 10.82 -14.15
N THR A 114 -3.24 10.93 -15.44
CA THR A 114 -2.88 9.87 -16.41
C THR A 114 -1.43 9.97 -16.89
N LYS A 115 -0.75 11.10 -16.64
CA LYS A 115 0.60 11.38 -17.15
C LYS A 115 1.65 11.62 -16.07
N ASP A 116 1.28 12.18 -14.93
CA ASP A 116 2.25 12.48 -13.86
C ASP A 116 2.86 11.18 -13.32
N SER A 117 4.18 11.07 -13.31
CA SER A 117 4.88 9.84 -12.89
C SER A 117 4.77 9.58 -11.38
N GLY A 118 4.36 10.57 -10.59
CA GLY A 118 4.38 10.53 -9.13
C GLY A 118 5.75 10.87 -8.53
N VAL A 119 6.85 10.75 -9.27
CA VAL A 119 8.21 11.01 -8.77
C VAL A 119 8.38 12.48 -8.35
N GLY A 120 9.08 12.70 -7.23
CA GLY A 120 9.42 14.03 -6.72
C GLY A 120 8.45 14.54 -5.67
N GLY A 121 8.40 15.87 -5.53
CA GLY A 121 7.63 16.57 -4.50
C GLY A 121 6.12 16.56 -4.70
N GLY A 122 5.39 17.01 -3.68
CA GLY A 122 3.93 17.19 -3.74
C GLY A 122 3.13 16.15 -2.94
N TRP A 123 3.80 15.16 -2.35
CA TRP A 123 3.14 14.13 -1.55
C TRP A 123 2.84 14.60 -0.13
N PHE A 124 1.65 14.28 0.36
CA PHE A 124 1.28 14.44 1.76
C PHE A 124 0.56 13.19 2.25
N LYS A 125 0.87 12.76 3.46
CA LYS A 125 0.30 11.56 4.07
C LYS A 125 -1.12 11.85 4.54
N ILE A 126 -2.08 10.97 4.25
CA ILE A 126 -3.49 11.12 4.66
C ILE A 126 -4.00 9.97 5.53
N GLN A 127 -3.26 8.87 5.59
CA GLN A 127 -3.58 7.73 6.44
C GLN A 127 -2.30 7.03 6.85
N GLU A 128 -2.26 6.55 8.09
CA GLU A 128 -1.30 5.55 8.53
C GLU A 128 -1.89 4.67 9.63
N GLU A 129 -1.39 3.44 9.68
CA GLU A 129 -1.65 2.52 10.77
C GLU A 129 -0.41 1.67 10.99
N GLY A 130 0.18 1.79 12.18
CA GLY A 130 1.43 1.14 12.56
C GLY A 130 1.20 -0.11 13.42
N TYR A 131 1.90 -0.19 14.54
CA TYR A 131 1.72 -1.24 15.54
C TYR A 131 0.93 -0.73 16.74
N SER A 132 -0.15 -1.42 17.08
CA SER A 132 -0.98 -1.12 18.25
C SER A 132 -1.57 -2.39 18.83
N ASN A 133 -1.50 -2.55 20.16
CA ASN A 133 -2.11 -3.67 20.89
C ASN A 133 -1.79 -5.07 20.32
N GLY A 134 -0.53 -5.30 19.94
CA GLY A 134 -0.08 -6.59 19.39
C GLY A 134 -0.39 -6.81 17.91
N LYS A 135 -1.02 -5.85 17.24
CA LYS A 135 -1.42 -5.95 15.84
C LYS A 135 -0.75 -4.87 14.99
N TRP A 136 -0.38 -5.26 13.79
CA TRP A 136 0.11 -4.38 12.75
C TRP A 136 -1.01 -3.92 11.83
N GLY A 137 -0.83 -2.78 11.16
CA GLY A 137 -1.75 -2.31 10.12
C GLY A 137 -1.96 -3.36 9.02
N THR A 138 -0.92 -4.08 8.61
CA THR A 138 -1.05 -5.16 7.63
C THR A 138 -1.92 -6.31 8.14
N ASP A 139 -1.85 -6.66 9.44
CA ASP A 139 -2.73 -7.66 10.05
C ASP A 139 -4.20 -7.24 9.88
N ASN A 140 -4.50 -5.96 10.11
CA ASN A 140 -5.87 -5.45 10.01
C ASN A 140 -6.37 -5.47 8.56
N VAL A 141 -5.53 -5.13 7.58
CA VAL A 141 -5.92 -5.21 6.16
C VAL A 141 -6.11 -6.64 5.69
N ILE A 142 -5.19 -7.56 6.04
CA ILE A 142 -5.30 -9.00 5.72
C ILE A 142 -6.59 -9.56 6.30
N ASN A 143 -6.86 -9.33 7.59
CA ASN A 143 -8.06 -9.83 8.26
C ASN A 143 -9.35 -9.17 7.78
N ASN A 144 -9.29 -7.99 7.18
CA ASN A 144 -10.43 -7.28 6.59
C ASN A 144 -10.58 -7.58 5.08
N GLY A 145 -10.12 -8.74 4.61
CA GLY A 145 -10.25 -9.18 3.23
C GLY A 145 -9.54 -8.27 2.22
N GLY A 146 -8.43 -7.66 2.62
CA GLY A 146 -7.59 -6.78 1.81
C GLY A 146 -8.06 -5.33 1.76
N ASN A 147 -9.03 -4.91 2.57
CA ASN A 147 -9.56 -3.54 2.53
C ASN A 147 -8.79 -2.59 3.47
N GLN A 148 -7.96 -1.72 2.89
CA GLN A 148 -7.33 -0.59 3.57
C GLN A 148 -8.22 0.66 3.44
N GLN A 149 -8.82 1.10 4.55
CA GLN A 149 -9.69 2.27 4.57
C GLN A 149 -8.90 3.57 4.62
N ILE A 150 -9.20 4.49 3.70
CA ILE A 150 -8.46 5.75 3.51
C ILE A 150 -9.47 6.89 3.40
N LYS A 151 -9.42 7.84 4.32
CA LYS A 151 -10.29 9.03 4.29
C LYS A 151 -9.67 10.11 3.41
N ILE A 152 -10.39 10.55 2.39
CA ILE A 152 -10.00 11.71 1.58
C ILE A 152 -10.30 12.97 2.38
N PRO A 153 -9.32 13.84 2.65
CA PRO A 153 -9.57 15.05 3.42
C PRO A 153 -10.61 15.97 2.75
N GLU A 154 -11.52 16.55 3.52
CA GLU A 154 -12.55 17.46 2.98
C GLU A 154 -12.03 18.89 2.72
N CYS A 155 -10.92 19.26 3.35
CA CYS A 155 -10.37 20.61 3.34
C CYS A 155 -9.37 20.88 2.21
N ILE A 156 -9.02 19.88 1.40
CA ILE A 156 -8.14 20.04 0.23
C ILE A 156 -8.91 20.67 -0.94
N GLU A 157 -8.16 21.11 -1.95
CA GLU A 157 -8.73 21.63 -3.20
C GLU A 157 -9.24 20.51 -4.11
N ASP A 158 -10.16 20.85 -5.00
CA ASP A 158 -10.64 19.97 -6.06
C ASP A 158 -9.60 19.68 -7.15
N GLY A 159 -9.86 18.64 -7.93
CA GLY A 159 -9.14 18.30 -9.15
C GLY A 159 -8.39 16.97 -9.04
N GLN A 160 -7.45 16.77 -9.97
CA GLN A 160 -6.78 15.47 -10.10
C GLN A 160 -5.66 15.27 -9.07
N TYR A 161 -5.57 14.04 -8.56
CA TYR A 161 -4.55 13.57 -7.64
C TYR A 161 -4.08 12.16 -8.01
N LEU A 162 -2.85 11.83 -7.60
CA LEU A 162 -2.44 10.45 -7.42
C LEU A 162 -2.68 10.07 -5.96
N LEU A 163 -3.31 8.92 -5.74
CA LEU A 163 -3.46 8.25 -4.45
C LEU A 163 -2.49 7.08 -4.39
N ARG A 164 -1.44 7.20 -3.57
CA ARG A 164 -0.46 6.14 -3.31
C ARG A 164 -0.86 5.41 -2.04
N ALA A 165 -1.29 4.17 -2.15
CA ALA A 165 -1.49 3.29 -0.99
C ALA A 165 -0.26 2.38 -0.83
N GLU A 166 0.16 2.12 0.41
CA GLU A 166 1.37 1.36 0.70
C GLU A 166 1.18 0.40 1.87
N MET A 167 1.74 -0.80 1.72
CA MET A 167 2.07 -1.71 2.82
C MET A 167 3.57 -1.86 2.92
N ILE A 168 4.10 -1.92 4.14
CA ILE A 168 5.50 -2.28 4.37
C ILE A 168 5.55 -3.55 5.19
N ALA A 169 6.27 -4.56 4.71
CA ALA A 169 6.54 -5.78 5.44
C ALA A 169 7.93 -5.74 6.08
N LEU A 170 7.99 -6.00 7.39
CA LEU A 170 9.17 -5.81 8.22
C LEU A 170 9.83 -7.13 8.67
N HIS A 171 9.38 -8.28 8.17
CA HIS A 171 9.93 -9.59 8.54
C HIS A 171 11.43 -9.72 8.20
N GLY A 172 11.90 -9.03 7.15
CA GLY A 172 13.30 -8.94 6.75
C GLY A 172 14.06 -7.72 7.28
N ALA A 173 13.41 -6.81 8.01
CA ALA A 173 13.91 -5.45 8.29
C ALA A 173 15.05 -5.35 9.32
N ARG A 174 15.60 -6.47 9.80
CA ARG A 174 16.79 -6.49 10.68
C ARG A 174 18.08 -6.05 9.98
N SER A 175 18.06 -5.99 8.65
CA SER A 175 19.17 -5.56 7.81
C SER A 175 18.74 -4.34 6.98
N VAL A 176 19.71 -3.48 6.66
CA VAL A 176 19.50 -2.34 5.76
C VAL A 176 18.92 -2.85 4.43
N ASN A 177 17.88 -2.17 3.92
CA ASN A 177 17.11 -2.55 2.73
C ASN A 177 16.41 -3.93 2.83
N GLY A 178 16.27 -4.47 4.04
CA GLY A 178 15.52 -5.71 4.29
C GLY A 178 14.01 -5.50 4.45
N ALA A 179 13.56 -4.27 4.68
CA ALA A 179 12.14 -3.92 4.62
C ALA A 179 11.63 -4.01 3.17
N GLN A 180 10.44 -4.54 3.00
CA GLN A 180 9.80 -4.74 1.71
C GLN A 180 8.60 -3.80 1.57
N LEU A 181 8.60 -2.96 0.54
CA LEU A 181 7.62 -1.90 0.34
C LEU A 181 6.76 -2.23 -0.89
N TYR A 182 5.45 -2.30 -0.69
CA TYR A 182 4.45 -2.59 -1.72
C TYR A 182 3.60 -1.34 -1.89
N MET A 183 3.62 -0.71 -3.06
CA MET A 183 2.82 0.47 -3.32
C MET A 183 2.34 0.55 -4.75
N GLU A 184 1.11 1.01 -4.94
CA GLU A 184 0.58 1.37 -6.26
C GLU A 184 -0.09 2.74 -6.19
N CYS A 185 -0.20 3.38 -7.35
CA CYS A 185 -0.85 4.68 -7.50
C CYS A 185 -2.17 4.56 -8.26
N ALA A 186 -3.26 4.98 -7.61
CA ALA A 186 -4.55 5.21 -8.23
C ALA A 186 -4.65 6.65 -8.75
N GLN A 187 -5.31 6.81 -9.89
CA GLN A 187 -5.57 8.08 -10.56
C GLN A 187 -6.98 8.53 -10.19
N ILE A 188 -7.08 9.61 -9.42
CA ILE A 188 -8.37 10.08 -8.90
C ILE A 188 -8.63 11.54 -9.27
N ASN A 189 -9.91 11.90 -9.37
CA ASN A 189 -10.38 13.27 -9.46
C ASN A 189 -11.24 13.56 -8.24
N VAL A 190 -10.74 14.43 -7.36
CA VAL A 190 -11.41 14.84 -6.13
C VAL A 190 -12.38 15.98 -6.42
N THR A 191 -13.58 15.91 -5.88
CA THR A 191 -14.62 16.94 -6.00
C THR A 191 -15.25 17.27 -4.65
N GLY A 192 -15.75 18.49 -4.49
CA GLY A 192 -16.42 18.93 -3.25
C GLY A 192 -15.45 19.26 -2.10
N GLY A 193 -14.17 19.41 -2.40
CA GLY A 193 -13.14 19.90 -1.49
C GLY A 193 -13.33 21.38 -1.18
N LYS A 194 -13.14 21.75 0.09
CA LYS A 194 -13.38 23.10 0.61
C LYS A 194 -12.22 24.06 0.33
N ALA A 195 -11.04 23.55 -0.04
CA ALA A 195 -9.81 24.32 -0.22
C ALA A 195 -9.45 25.23 0.98
N THR A 196 -9.81 24.83 2.20
CA THR A 196 -9.57 25.61 3.43
C THR A 196 -8.18 25.37 4.02
N LYS A 197 -7.47 24.32 3.61
CA LYS A 197 -6.10 24.03 4.03
C LYS A 197 -5.25 23.53 2.87
N LYS A 198 -3.99 23.98 2.85
CA LYS A 198 -2.95 23.51 1.92
C LYS A 198 -1.98 22.59 2.67
N PRO A 199 -1.85 21.31 2.29
CA PRO A 199 -0.90 20.40 2.95
C PRO A 199 0.55 20.84 2.76
N SER A 200 1.36 20.69 3.80
CA SER A 200 2.82 20.62 3.63
C SER A 200 3.15 19.33 2.88
N THR A 201 4.05 19.42 1.90
CA THR A 201 4.38 18.28 1.03
C THR A 201 5.83 17.83 1.17
N SER A 202 6.11 16.61 0.73
CA SER A 202 7.43 16.00 0.72
C SER A 202 7.67 15.25 -0.60
N SER A 203 8.90 14.80 -0.82
CA SER A 203 9.30 14.11 -2.05
C SER A 203 9.34 12.60 -1.90
N ILE A 204 8.87 11.88 -2.91
CA ILE A 204 9.09 10.45 -3.06
C ILE A 204 9.86 10.20 -4.36
N PRO A 205 11.12 9.71 -4.30
CA PRO A 205 11.90 9.35 -3.10
C PRO A 205 12.31 10.57 -2.25
N GLY A 206 12.66 10.30 -0.99
CA GLY A 206 13.15 11.32 -0.04
C GLY A 206 12.48 11.29 1.34
N ILE A 207 11.22 10.86 1.43
CA ILE A 207 10.51 10.72 2.73
C ILE A 207 11.06 9.59 3.61
N TYR A 208 11.75 8.61 3.02
CA TYR A 208 12.28 7.44 3.70
C TYR A 208 13.80 7.41 3.60
N LYS A 209 14.42 6.93 4.67
CA LYS A 209 15.84 6.58 4.71
C LYS A 209 15.99 5.12 5.09
N SER A 210 16.99 4.46 4.52
CA SER A 210 17.23 3.03 4.75
C SER A 210 17.58 2.70 6.21
N ASN A 211 17.94 3.70 7.01
CA ASN A 211 18.20 3.61 8.44
C ASN A 211 17.12 4.25 9.32
N ASP A 212 15.95 4.60 8.76
CA ASP A 212 14.83 5.06 9.58
C ASP A 212 14.44 3.96 10.58
N PRO A 213 14.12 4.30 11.84
CA PRO A 213 13.82 3.31 12.88
C PRO A 213 12.55 2.48 12.60
N GLY A 214 11.72 2.90 11.65
CA GLY A 214 10.59 2.12 11.15
C GLY A 214 10.94 1.15 10.02
N LEU A 215 12.12 1.28 9.41
CA LEU A 215 12.56 0.49 8.24
C LEU A 215 13.78 -0.41 8.54
N LEU A 216 14.59 -0.06 9.55
CA LEU A 216 15.64 -0.90 10.11
C LEU A 216 15.26 -1.27 11.55
N ILE A 217 14.61 -2.43 11.72
CA ILE A 217 13.99 -2.85 12.97
C ILE A 217 13.92 -4.38 13.09
N ASP A 218 14.13 -4.89 14.31
CA ASP A 218 13.93 -6.31 14.65
C ASP A 218 12.58 -6.49 15.36
N ILE A 219 11.55 -6.82 14.59
CA ILE A 219 10.17 -6.98 15.11
C ILE A 219 9.96 -8.26 15.93
N TYR A 220 10.94 -9.18 15.96
CA TYR A 220 10.81 -10.47 16.64
C TYR A 220 11.50 -10.47 18.01
N ASN A 221 12.76 -10.02 18.06
CA ASN A 221 13.51 -9.99 19.32
C ASN A 221 13.33 -8.68 20.07
N LYS A 222 12.89 -7.61 19.39
CA LYS A 222 12.66 -6.28 19.95
C LYS A 222 11.34 -5.68 19.43
N PRO A 223 10.20 -6.37 19.63
CA PRO A 223 8.92 -5.89 19.13
C PRO A 223 8.59 -4.51 19.73
N PRO A 224 7.91 -3.64 18.98
CA PRO A 224 7.46 -2.37 19.53
C PRO A 224 6.58 -2.56 20.77
N GLY A 225 6.63 -1.61 21.69
CA GLY A 225 5.87 -1.64 22.95
C GLY A 225 5.62 -0.24 23.50
N THR A 226 4.98 -0.14 24.66
CA THR A 226 4.57 1.16 25.24
C THR A 226 5.75 2.11 25.48
N SER A 227 6.90 1.59 25.92
CA SER A 227 8.10 2.38 26.19
C SER A 227 8.97 2.65 24.95
N SER A 228 8.72 1.94 23.85
CA SER A 228 9.41 2.12 22.56
C SER A 228 8.41 1.88 21.43
N PRO A 229 7.52 2.85 21.18
CA PRO A 229 6.47 2.69 20.17
C PRO A 229 7.07 2.62 18.77
N TYR A 230 6.37 1.92 17.87
CA TYR A 230 6.76 1.85 16.48
C TYR A 230 6.69 3.24 15.84
N LYS A 231 7.76 3.63 15.13
CA LYS A 231 7.83 4.90 14.42
C LYS A 231 7.51 4.64 12.95
N ILE A 232 6.28 4.95 12.55
CA ILE A 232 5.86 4.86 11.15
C ILE A 232 6.74 5.83 10.33
N PRO A 233 7.36 5.37 9.21
CA PRO A 233 8.26 6.21 8.43
C PRO A 233 7.49 7.31 7.66
N GLY A 234 8.22 8.33 7.21
CA GLY A 234 7.68 9.47 6.44
C GLY A 234 7.07 10.59 7.30
N PRO A 235 6.46 11.60 6.66
CA PRO A 235 5.90 12.77 7.34
C PRO A 235 4.67 12.41 8.19
N SER A 236 4.27 13.30 9.10
CA SER A 236 3.02 13.16 9.85
C SER A 236 1.78 13.20 8.95
N VAL A 237 0.69 12.55 9.40
CA VAL A 237 -0.61 12.61 8.71
C VAL A 237 -1.13 14.04 8.65
N PHE A 238 -1.54 14.47 7.46
CA PHE A 238 -2.25 15.72 7.24
C PHE A 238 -3.67 15.65 7.80
N THR A 239 -4.08 16.70 8.50
CA THR A 239 -5.42 16.82 9.07
C THR A 239 -6.11 18.11 8.68
N CYS A 240 -7.39 17.98 8.32
CA CYS A 240 -8.36 19.05 8.52
C CYS A 240 -8.51 19.30 10.03
#